data_AF-A0A6P1VQV6-F1
#
_entry.id   AF-A0A6P1VQV6-F1
#
_cell.length_a   1.000
_cell.length_b   1.000
_cell.length_c   1.000
_cell.angle_alpha   90.00
_cell.angle_beta   90.00
_cell.angle_gamma   90.00
#
_symmetry.space_group_name_H-M   'P 1'
#
loop_
_entity.id
_entity.type
_entity.pdbx_description
1 polymer ?
#
loop_
_entity_poly.entity_id
_entity_poly.type
_entity_poly.pdbx_seq_one_letter_code
_entity_poly.pdbx_strand_id
1 'polypeptide(L)'
;MKTQILFVFLLLISAYSWAQAPTNGLVAYYPFNAPNATDASGNNRDGTFVGGVSATNDRLGNPSQAYNFDGSAGCIVVSNWGILTGNAARTISVWFKTTIPASPQYMVSWGFLGTNQSNNIGTYTDGNNSTRSLGFFATDVNTLAVTDAVQYYDGRWHLLTFTHDGSTLKLYLDGTVQKTATNVTLNTASSGLAIGRFATGPYYFAGSLDEVRIYNRALTDTEVQQMYTAEAPVPPLAEFAKIGSNRFIHTIGQFNTSVGNMAGNTLSNSSGTNNTFTGYQTGRDNSTGSFNTLMGYRTGFANTTGSQNTLVGSEAGNQLTSSSNTMFGYQAGKSTTTGQNNTFVGVKAGINNTTGSNNIIIGPFSGTLITDGSDNVLIGYNSQSENGLHNATAIGTNSRVAISNAIILGNKANVGIGTSTPTARLHVRSEQAGESGVRFEQLTSQSPVTQTADQFLTVNEKGDVIKARYQLRISSASDWSDKVFAPTYQLRPLSSVDTYIKQYQHLPGIPSAKQVAKEGIDLVKMNTSLLEKVEELTLYSIQLEKELTSTKQQRQQDLQKLQALEQKQAELEGLLNQLLNRK
;
A
#
# COMPACT_ATOMS: atom_id res chain seq x y z
N MET A 1 27.75 -12.92 13.85
CA MET A 1 27.00 -11.64 13.86
C MET A 1 25.83 -11.73 14.83
N LYS A 2 26.09 -11.50 16.13
CA LYS A 2 25.07 -11.44 17.19
C LYS A 2 25.56 -10.44 18.25
N THR A 3 25.62 -9.17 17.89
CA THR A 3 25.99 -8.08 18.80
C THR A 3 25.62 -6.75 18.16
N GLN A 4 24.33 -6.36 18.22
CA GLN A 4 23.92 -4.96 17.95
C GLN A 4 22.45 -4.62 18.30
N ILE A 5 21.84 -5.29 19.29
CA ILE A 5 20.47 -4.96 19.78
C ILE A 5 20.45 -4.75 21.30
N LEU A 6 21.56 -4.28 21.90
CA LEU A 6 21.65 -4.03 23.35
C LEU A 6 21.94 -2.55 23.72
N PHE A 7 21.76 -1.61 22.80
CA PHE A 7 22.16 -0.21 23.00
C PHE A 7 21.03 0.83 23.02
N VAL A 8 19.75 0.42 22.97
CA VAL A 8 18.60 1.35 23.01
C VAL A 8 17.82 1.31 24.33
N PHE A 9 18.13 0.37 25.24
CA PHE A 9 17.41 0.23 26.52
C PHE A 9 18.08 0.90 27.73
N LEU A 10 19.18 1.63 27.55
CA LEU A 10 20.00 2.16 28.65
C LEU A 10 20.10 3.70 28.73
N LEU A 11 19.26 4.43 28.00
CA LEU A 11 19.27 5.91 27.94
C LEU A 11 18.04 6.57 28.61
N LEU A 12 17.31 5.86 29.48
CA LEU A 12 16.16 6.39 30.23
C LEU A 12 16.24 6.14 31.76
N ILE A 13 17.41 5.83 32.32
CA ILE A 13 17.59 5.64 33.78
C ILE A 13 18.73 6.51 34.33
N SER A 14 18.87 7.75 33.87
CA SER A 14 19.83 8.68 34.46
C SER A 14 19.21 10.06 34.64
N ALA A 15 18.38 10.19 35.68
CA ALA A 15 18.11 11.38 36.49
C ALA A 15 16.76 11.35 37.25
N TYR A 16 16.25 10.19 37.68
CA TYR A 16 15.26 10.18 38.76
C TYR A 16 16.01 9.98 40.08
N SER A 17 16.45 11.07 40.70
CA SER A 17 16.54 11.09 42.16
C SER A 17 15.14 10.75 42.65
N TRP A 18 14.98 9.65 43.39
CA TRP A 18 13.68 9.28 43.93
C TRP A 18 13.26 10.44 44.84
N ALA A 19 12.30 11.24 44.37
CA ALA A 19 11.70 12.28 45.21
C ALA A 19 11.11 11.54 46.41
N GLN A 20 11.53 11.89 47.62
CA GLN A 20 10.94 11.35 48.85
C GLN A 20 10.06 12.42 49.46
N ALA A 21 9.00 12.01 50.14
CA ALA A 21 8.20 12.94 50.93
C ALA A 21 9.10 13.73 51.89
N PRO A 22 8.85 15.03 52.09
CA PRO A 22 9.64 15.83 53.03
C PRO A 22 9.62 15.19 54.43
N THR A 23 10.77 15.13 55.09
CA THR A 23 10.90 14.66 56.48
C THR A 23 11.13 15.80 57.46
N ASN A 24 11.66 16.94 56.99
CA ASN A 24 11.86 18.13 57.82
C ASN A 24 10.50 18.67 58.31
N GLY A 25 10.37 18.82 59.63
CA GLY A 25 9.16 19.29 60.30
C GLY A 25 8.05 18.24 60.43
N LEU A 26 8.29 16.98 60.08
CA LEU A 26 7.32 15.88 60.24
C LEU A 26 7.15 15.57 61.73
N VAL A 27 5.91 15.65 62.22
CA VAL A 27 5.55 15.46 63.64
C VAL A 27 4.66 14.26 63.91
N ALA A 28 4.01 13.73 62.87
CA ALA A 28 3.32 12.44 62.90
C ALA A 28 3.22 11.87 61.49
N TYR A 29 3.38 10.55 61.37
CA TYR A 29 3.28 9.84 60.10
C TYR A 29 2.67 8.46 60.29
N TYR A 30 1.52 8.24 59.66
CA TYR A 30 0.81 6.97 59.69
C TYR A 30 0.82 6.34 58.28
N PRO A 31 1.74 5.41 58.00
CA PRO A 31 1.82 4.72 56.72
C PRO A 31 0.72 3.66 56.55
N PHE A 32 -0.03 3.32 57.61
CA PHE A 32 -1.12 2.35 57.57
C PHE A 32 -0.77 0.95 57.04
N ASN A 33 0.46 0.53 57.34
CA ASN A 33 0.90 -0.85 57.20
C ASN A 33 0.29 -1.72 58.30
N ALA A 34 -0.61 -2.63 57.94
CA ALA A 34 -1.27 -3.50 58.90
C ALA A 34 -0.27 -4.33 59.73
N PRO A 35 -0.56 -4.65 61.01
CA PRO A 35 -1.85 -4.52 61.68
C PRO A 35 -2.00 -3.30 62.62
N ASN A 36 -1.08 -2.33 62.57
CA ASN A 36 -1.02 -1.24 63.55
C ASN A 36 -1.23 0.16 62.93
N ALA A 37 -1.59 1.12 63.78
CA ALA A 37 -1.62 2.54 63.45
C ALA A 37 -0.42 3.26 64.08
N THR A 38 0.77 2.68 63.90
CA THR A 38 2.02 3.17 64.50
C THR A 38 2.45 4.49 63.86
N ASP A 39 2.93 5.42 64.67
CA ASP A 39 3.56 6.65 64.21
C ASP A 39 5.01 6.39 63.76
N ALA A 40 5.21 6.37 62.45
CA ALA A 40 6.52 6.17 61.82
C ALA A 40 7.37 7.46 61.77
N SER A 41 6.92 8.58 62.35
CA SER A 41 7.73 9.81 62.44
C SER A 41 8.81 9.74 63.53
N GLY A 42 8.71 8.78 64.46
CA GLY A 42 9.61 8.65 65.61
C GLY A 42 9.21 9.50 66.82
N ASN A 43 8.03 10.12 66.82
CA ASN A 43 7.54 10.96 67.92
C ASN A 43 6.60 10.24 68.91
N ASN A 44 6.46 8.91 68.79
CA ASN A 44 5.64 8.04 69.66
C ASN A 44 4.18 8.50 69.78
N ARG A 45 3.56 8.89 68.66
CA ARG A 45 2.14 9.30 68.59
C ARG A 45 1.26 8.21 68.01
N ASP A 46 1.40 6.99 68.52
CA ASP A 46 0.67 5.83 68.00
C ASP A 46 -0.84 6.01 68.12
N GLY A 47 -1.54 5.59 67.05
CA GLY A 47 -2.98 5.56 66.99
C GLY A 47 -3.56 4.27 67.56
N THR A 48 -4.75 4.39 68.14
CA THR A 48 -5.57 3.25 68.58
C THR A 48 -6.79 3.12 67.69
N PHE A 49 -7.01 1.95 67.10
CA PHE A 49 -8.22 1.66 66.33
C PHE A 49 -9.46 1.64 67.23
N VAL A 50 -10.55 2.21 66.73
CA VAL A 50 -11.87 2.21 67.38
C VAL A 50 -12.92 1.93 66.32
N GLY A 51 -13.62 0.79 66.44
CA GLY A 51 -14.68 0.36 65.52
C GLY A 51 -14.23 0.18 64.06
N GLY A 52 -15.11 -0.36 63.21
CA GLY A 52 -15.20 -0.14 61.75
C GLY A 52 -13.96 0.04 60.83
N VAL A 53 -12.77 -0.42 61.21
CA VAL A 53 -11.52 -0.27 60.43
C VAL A 53 -11.00 -1.64 60.01
N SER A 54 -10.71 -1.82 58.72
CA SER A 54 -10.18 -3.07 58.16
C SER A 54 -9.06 -2.81 57.16
N ALA A 55 -8.07 -3.71 57.08
CA ALA A 55 -6.95 -3.56 56.14
C ALA A 55 -7.44 -3.68 54.68
N THR A 56 -6.84 -2.92 53.78
CA THR A 56 -7.13 -2.91 52.35
C THR A 56 -5.85 -2.68 51.53
N ASN A 57 -5.96 -2.72 50.20
CA ASN A 57 -4.82 -2.45 49.32
C ASN A 57 -4.51 -0.95 49.29
N ASP A 58 -3.23 -0.61 49.32
CA ASP A 58 -2.75 0.78 49.19
C ASP A 58 -2.95 1.36 47.78
N ARG A 59 -2.42 2.55 47.56
CA ARG A 59 -2.42 3.23 46.25
C ARG A 59 -1.56 2.56 45.18
N LEU A 60 -0.59 1.74 45.56
CA LEU A 60 0.29 1.01 44.66
C LEU A 60 -0.21 -0.42 44.38
N GLY A 61 -1.32 -0.83 45.01
CA GLY A 61 -1.90 -2.16 44.90
C GLY A 61 -1.31 -3.19 45.87
N ASN A 62 -0.43 -2.78 46.79
CA ASN A 62 0.13 -3.64 47.80
C ASN A 62 -0.95 -4.03 48.82
N PRO A 63 -1.12 -5.34 49.13
CA PRO A 63 -2.14 -5.79 50.05
C PRO A 63 -1.84 -5.36 51.49
N SER A 64 -2.88 -4.97 52.22
CA SER A 64 -2.84 -4.62 53.65
C SER A 64 -1.90 -3.47 54.02
N GLN A 65 -1.65 -2.55 53.09
CA GLN A 65 -0.84 -1.33 53.29
C GLN A 65 -1.68 -0.05 53.32
N ALA A 66 -3.01 -0.18 53.47
CA ALA A 66 -3.90 0.93 53.78
C ALA A 66 -5.06 0.43 54.64
N TYR A 67 -5.88 1.35 55.16
CA TYR A 67 -7.07 1.01 55.93
C TYR A 67 -8.36 1.54 55.29
N ASN A 68 -9.36 0.67 55.24
CA ASN A 68 -10.74 1.01 54.90
C ASN A 68 -11.53 1.34 56.17
N PHE A 69 -12.25 2.46 56.12
CA PHE A 69 -13.14 2.97 57.16
C PHE A 69 -14.59 2.78 56.69
N ASP A 70 -15.43 2.23 57.56
CA ASP A 70 -16.79 1.81 57.24
C ASP A 70 -17.84 2.93 57.12
N GLY A 71 -17.50 4.15 57.52
CA GLY A 71 -18.42 5.28 57.56
C GLY A 71 -19.42 5.28 58.71
N SER A 72 -19.30 4.38 59.69
CA SER A 72 -20.29 4.24 60.78
C SER A 72 -19.69 4.29 62.17
N ALA A 73 -18.52 3.68 62.37
CA ALA A 73 -17.85 3.60 63.67
C ALA A 73 -16.33 3.59 63.55
N GLY A 74 -15.78 3.34 62.36
CA GLY A 74 -14.35 3.20 62.12
C GLY A 74 -13.58 4.50 62.30
N CYS A 75 -12.62 4.51 63.22
CA CYS A 75 -11.66 5.61 63.36
C CYS A 75 -10.36 5.15 64.05
N ILE A 76 -9.36 6.02 64.00
CA ILE A 76 -8.11 5.90 64.75
C ILE A 76 -7.98 7.13 65.64
N VAL A 77 -7.69 6.92 66.93
CA VAL A 77 -7.56 7.99 67.93
C VAL A 77 -6.14 8.03 68.45
N VAL A 78 -5.57 9.23 68.53
CA VAL A 78 -4.24 9.47 69.08
C VAL A 78 -4.38 10.28 70.36
N SER A 79 -4.19 9.62 71.50
CA SER A 79 -4.41 10.20 72.83
C SER A 79 -3.29 11.16 73.24
N ASN A 80 -2.07 10.98 72.73
CA ASN A 80 -0.91 11.82 73.00
C ASN A 80 -0.65 12.78 71.82
N TRP A 81 -1.51 13.78 71.60
CA TRP A 81 -1.32 14.78 70.53
C TRP A 81 -0.63 16.06 71.04
N GLY A 82 -1.30 16.91 71.81
CA GLY A 82 -0.71 18.07 72.49
C GLY A 82 -0.01 19.12 71.60
N ILE A 83 -0.03 18.99 70.27
CA ILE A 83 0.71 19.81 69.31
C ILE A 83 -0.24 20.46 68.28
N LEU A 84 0.32 21.31 67.41
CA LEU A 84 -0.41 22.08 66.41
C LEU A 84 -1.48 23.00 67.02
N THR A 85 -1.15 23.65 68.14
CA THR A 85 -2.03 24.57 68.87
C THR A 85 -2.01 25.98 68.31
N GLY A 86 -3.06 26.75 68.60
CA GLY A 86 -3.19 28.15 68.21
C GLY A 86 -2.96 28.36 66.71
N ASN A 87 -2.22 29.43 66.38
CA ASN A 87 -2.00 29.89 65.00
C ASN A 87 -0.64 29.47 64.39
N ALA A 88 0.07 28.49 64.95
CA ALA A 88 1.37 28.03 64.44
C ALA A 88 1.35 27.57 62.95
N ALA A 89 2.50 27.53 62.27
CA ALA A 89 2.53 26.95 60.91
C ALA A 89 2.31 25.43 60.96
N ARG A 90 1.63 24.86 59.96
CA ARG A 90 1.38 23.40 59.87
C ARG A 90 0.98 22.92 58.48
N THR A 91 1.13 21.62 58.25
CA THR A 91 0.64 20.91 57.06
C THR A 91 0.01 19.59 57.47
N ILE A 92 -1.14 19.26 56.87
CA ILE A 92 -1.77 17.95 57.01
C ILE A 92 -1.98 17.40 55.60
N SER A 93 -1.57 16.16 55.37
CA SER A 93 -1.72 15.47 54.10
C SER A 93 -2.27 14.07 54.31
N VAL A 94 -3.14 13.62 53.41
CA VAL A 94 -3.73 12.28 53.45
C VAL A 94 -4.03 11.79 52.04
N TRP A 95 -3.64 10.55 51.75
CA TRP A 95 -4.15 9.84 50.58
C TRP A 95 -5.52 9.24 50.92
N PHE A 96 -6.51 9.45 50.05
CA PHE A 96 -7.87 8.95 50.27
C PHE A 96 -8.47 8.36 49.00
N LYS A 97 -9.41 7.44 49.16
CA LYS A 97 -10.22 6.84 48.09
C LYS A 97 -11.64 6.66 48.57
N THR A 98 -12.62 7.23 47.86
CA THR A 98 -14.04 7.10 48.20
C THR A 98 -14.92 7.09 46.96
N THR A 99 -16.12 6.54 47.10
CA THR A 99 -17.20 6.55 46.10
C THR A 99 -18.49 7.18 46.64
N ILE A 100 -18.48 7.63 47.91
CA ILE A 100 -19.68 8.10 48.61
C ILE A 100 -19.58 9.61 48.83
N PRO A 101 -20.44 10.41 48.19
CA PRO A 101 -20.36 11.87 48.28
C PRO A 101 -21.38 12.51 49.24
N ALA A 102 -22.21 11.73 49.96
CA ALA A 102 -23.54 12.20 50.38
C ALA A 102 -23.72 12.61 51.87
N SER A 103 -22.70 12.53 52.73
CA SER A 103 -22.74 13.07 54.10
C SER A 103 -21.42 13.75 54.47
N PRO A 104 -21.39 14.67 55.46
CA PRO A 104 -20.14 15.17 56.00
C PRO A 104 -19.30 14.02 56.55
N GLN A 105 -18.12 13.85 55.98
CA GLN A 105 -17.18 12.77 56.32
C GLN A 105 -15.81 13.37 56.54
N TYR A 106 -15.16 12.98 57.64
CA TYR A 106 -13.92 13.62 58.05
C TYR A 106 -12.77 12.62 58.04
N MET A 107 -11.74 12.94 57.26
CA MET A 107 -10.56 12.10 57.10
C MET A 107 -9.59 12.33 58.26
N VAL A 108 -9.33 13.58 58.63
CA VAL A 108 -8.42 13.93 59.74
C VAL A 108 -8.98 15.13 60.51
N SER A 109 -9.06 15.02 61.83
CA SER A 109 -9.63 16.04 62.74
C SER A 109 -8.72 16.26 63.95
N TRP A 110 -8.48 17.51 64.34
CA TRP A 110 -7.65 17.88 65.50
C TRP A 110 -8.17 19.13 66.23
N GLY A 111 -7.79 19.32 67.50
CA GLY A 111 -8.22 20.48 68.31
C GLY A 111 -9.63 20.36 68.92
N PHE A 112 -10.21 19.15 68.99
CA PHE A 112 -11.53 18.74 69.53
C PHE A 112 -12.54 19.80 70.05
N LEU A 113 -13.80 19.69 69.58
CA LEU A 113 -14.93 20.62 69.79
C LEU A 113 -15.55 20.72 71.20
N GLY A 114 -14.99 20.11 72.24
CA GLY A 114 -15.38 20.49 73.61
C GLY A 114 -15.16 22.00 73.87
N THR A 115 -14.38 22.67 73.03
CA THR A 115 -13.88 24.04 73.20
C THR A 115 -14.05 24.97 71.98
N ASN A 116 -14.80 24.59 70.93
CA ASN A 116 -14.94 25.37 69.68
C ASN A 116 -13.61 25.69 68.94
N GLN A 117 -12.59 24.82 69.03
CA GLN A 117 -11.26 25.09 68.49
C GLN A 117 -10.74 23.95 67.59
N SER A 118 -11.65 23.31 66.83
CA SER A 118 -11.31 22.17 65.99
C SER A 118 -11.01 22.54 64.55
N ASN A 119 -10.22 21.70 63.91
CA ASN A 119 -9.86 21.80 62.51
C ASN A 119 -9.94 20.40 61.88
N ASN A 120 -10.40 20.33 60.64
CA ASN A 120 -10.78 19.07 60.03
C ASN A 120 -10.57 19.13 58.52
N ILE A 121 -10.21 17.99 57.94
CA ILE A 121 -10.11 17.79 56.50
C ILE A 121 -11.05 16.66 56.11
N GLY A 122 -11.86 16.89 55.08
CA GLY A 122 -12.85 15.92 54.63
C GLY A 122 -13.87 16.49 53.66
N THR A 123 -15.02 15.85 53.59
CA THR A 123 -16.17 16.30 52.81
C THR A 123 -17.19 17.02 53.68
N TYR A 124 -17.86 18.00 53.10
CA TYR A 124 -18.94 18.77 53.70
C TYR A 124 -20.06 19.00 52.70
N THR A 125 -21.27 19.14 53.22
CA THR A 125 -22.44 19.58 52.46
C THR A 125 -22.89 20.91 53.02
N ASP A 126 -23.25 21.87 52.15
CA ASP A 126 -23.94 23.07 52.62
C ASP A 126 -25.23 22.70 53.39
N GLY A 127 -25.74 23.61 54.22
CA GLY A 127 -26.94 23.38 55.02
C GLY A 127 -28.20 23.00 54.22
N ASN A 128 -28.14 23.06 52.88
CA ASN A 128 -29.19 22.67 51.94
C ASN A 128 -28.87 21.39 51.16
N ASN A 129 -27.81 20.64 51.53
CA ASN A 129 -27.33 19.41 50.87
C ASN A 129 -27.13 19.53 49.34
N SER A 130 -26.90 20.73 48.82
CA SER A 130 -26.90 21.04 47.39
C SER A 130 -25.50 21.14 46.80
N THR A 131 -24.53 21.62 47.57
CA THR A 131 -23.12 21.71 47.15
C THR A 131 -22.28 20.76 47.99
N ARG A 132 -21.53 19.87 47.35
CA ARG A 132 -20.57 18.99 48.01
C ARG A 132 -19.18 19.55 47.82
N SER A 133 -18.40 19.42 48.87
CA SER A 133 -17.19 20.20 49.04
C SER A 133 -16.13 19.37 49.73
N LEU A 134 -14.96 19.24 49.12
CA LEU A 134 -13.78 18.63 49.70
C LEU A 134 -12.86 19.75 50.21
N GLY A 135 -12.49 19.74 51.49
CA GLY A 135 -11.66 20.83 51.98
C GLY A 135 -11.33 20.82 53.45
N PHE A 136 -10.95 22.01 53.91
CA PHE A 136 -10.57 22.33 55.27
C PHE A 136 -11.69 23.09 55.98
N PHE A 137 -11.98 22.65 57.19
CA PHE A 137 -13.03 23.19 58.04
C PHE A 137 -12.47 23.45 59.43
N ALA A 138 -12.62 24.67 59.93
CA ALA A 138 -12.32 24.97 61.31
C ALA A 138 -13.42 25.82 61.94
N THR A 139 -13.55 25.74 63.27
CA THR A 139 -14.70 26.33 63.98
C THR A 139 -14.74 27.87 63.90
N ASP A 140 -13.57 28.50 63.85
CA ASP A 140 -13.41 29.95 63.99
C ASP A 140 -13.05 30.67 62.67
N VAL A 141 -12.98 29.94 61.55
CA VAL A 141 -12.64 30.50 60.23
C VAL A 141 -13.58 29.97 59.16
N ASN A 142 -13.75 30.74 58.09
CA ASN A 142 -14.55 30.31 56.95
C ASN A 142 -13.96 29.03 56.32
N THR A 143 -14.83 28.08 56.02
CA THR A 143 -14.53 26.86 55.26
C THR A 143 -13.77 27.19 53.98
N LEU A 144 -12.63 26.50 53.75
CA LEU A 144 -11.94 26.52 52.45
C LEU A 144 -12.16 25.18 51.76
N ALA A 145 -12.95 25.18 50.68
CA ALA A 145 -13.31 23.97 49.97
C ALA A 145 -13.18 24.08 48.44
N VAL A 146 -12.93 22.93 47.82
CA VAL A 146 -13.08 22.69 46.38
C VAL A 146 -14.52 22.27 46.10
N THR A 147 -15.17 22.91 45.13
CA THR A 147 -16.54 22.57 44.68
C THR A 147 -16.57 21.33 43.78
N ASP A 148 -17.73 20.69 43.68
CA ASP A 148 -18.05 19.47 42.89
C ASP A 148 -17.56 19.38 41.42
N ALA A 149 -17.05 20.47 40.83
CA ALA A 149 -16.46 20.46 39.49
C ALA A 149 -15.22 19.54 39.40
N VAL A 150 -14.61 19.17 40.53
CA VAL A 150 -13.48 18.25 40.60
C VAL A 150 -13.96 16.87 41.06
N GLN A 151 -13.87 15.85 40.19
CA GLN A 151 -14.30 14.47 40.48
C GLN A 151 -13.32 13.80 41.46
N TYR A 152 -13.55 13.93 42.77
CA TYR A 152 -12.71 13.33 43.83
C TYR A 152 -13.28 12.04 44.45
N TYR A 153 -14.52 11.68 44.10
CA TYR A 153 -15.24 10.49 44.58
C TYR A 153 -15.37 9.42 43.48
N ASP A 154 -14.41 9.37 42.56
CA ASP A 154 -14.41 8.49 41.39
C ASP A 154 -13.91 7.06 41.70
N GLY A 155 -13.68 6.75 42.97
CA GLY A 155 -13.13 5.48 43.43
C GLY A 155 -11.62 5.32 43.23
N ARG A 156 -10.90 6.39 42.88
CA ARG A 156 -9.43 6.41 42.78
C ARG A 156 -8.79 7.03 44.01
N TRP A 157 -7.48 6.80 44.14
CA TRP A 157 -6.66 7.39 45.18
C TRP A 157 -6.29 8.83 44.80
N HIS A 158 -6.55 9.76 45.71
CA HIS A 158 -6.21 11.18 45.59
C HIS A 158 -5.42 11.64 46.81
N LEU A 159 -4.55 12.63 46.62
CA LEU A 159 -3.80 13.26 47.70
C LEU A 159 -4.45 14.60 48.07
N LEU A 160 -4.97 14.69 49.29
CA LEU A 160 -5.48 15.94 49.84
C LEU A 160 -4.45 16.53 50.80
N THR A 161 -4.02 17.75 50.52
CA THR A 161 -3.03 18.44 51.36
C THR A 161 -3.52 19.84 51.74
N PHE A 162 -3.27 20.21 52.97
CA PHE A 162 -3.54 21.53 53.54
C PHE A 162 -2.24 22.11 54.07
N THR A 163 -1.95 23.38 53.78
CA THR A 163 -0.83 24.10 54.39
C THR A 163 -1.30 25.41 55.01
N HIS A 164 -0.74 25.77 56.17
CA HIS A 164 -0.94 27.06 56.82
C HIS A 164 0.39 27.58 57.36
N ASP A 165 0.77 28.80 56.99
CA ASP A 165 2.08 29.39 57.34
C ASP A 165 2.04 30.35 58.54
N GLY A 166 0.87 30.49 59.19
CA GLY A 166 0.61 31.52 60.20
C GLY A 166 -0.35 32.61 59.72
N SER A 167 -0.57 32.76 58.41
CA SER A 167 -1.50 33.74 57.83
C SER A 167 -2.17 33.25 56.55
N THR A 168 -1.42 32.55 55.70
CA THR A 168 -1.89 32.01 54.43
C THR A 168 -2.26 30.56 54.60
N LEU A 169 -3.44 30.20 54.10
CA LEU A 169 -3.99 28.86 54.07
C LEU A 169 -4.13 28.41 52.62
N LYS A 170 -3.57 27.26 52.26
CA LYS A 170 -3.70 26.67 50.93
C LYS A 170 -4.27 25.25 51.00
N LEU A 171 -5.12 24.93 50.05
CA LEU A 171 -5.69 23.61 49.83
C LEU A 171 -5.19 23.06 48.50
N TYR A 172 -4.69 21.83 48.51
CA TYR A 172 -4.16 21.15 47.34
C TYR A 172 -4.91 19.84 47.13
N LEU A 173 -5.12 19.51 45.86
CA LEU A 173 -5.56 18.18 45.43
C LEU A 173 -4.57 17.69 44.39
N ASP A 174 -4.06 16.47 44.56
CA ASP A 174 -3.16 15.80 43.64
C ASP A 174 -1.93 16.66 43.28
N GLY A 175 -1.32 17.26 44.31
CA GLY A 175 -0.12 18.10 44.17
C GLY A 175 -0.35 19.51 43.62
N THR A 176 -1.59 19.89 43.30
CA THR A 176 -1.91 21.20 42.69
C THR A 176 -2.72 22.09 43.63
N VAL A 177 -2.39 23.39 43.69
CA VAL A 177 -3.14 24.36 44.51
C VAL A 177 -4.55 24.53 43.94
N GLN A 178 -5.56 24.23 44.76
CA GLN A 178 -6.98 24.39 44.41
C GLN A 178 -7.55 25.71 44.92
N LYS A 179 -7.18 26.10 46.15
CA LYS A 179 -7.64 27.32 46.80
C LYS A 179 -6.55 27.93 47.68
N THR A 180 -6.61 29.25 47.84
CA THR A 180 -5.75 30.02 48.74
C THR A 180 -6.58 31.06 49.46
N ALA A 181 -6.41 31.16 50.78
CA ALA A 181 -6.96 32.20 51.63
C ALA A 181 -5.83 32.90 52.38
N THR A 182 -5.89 34.21 52.51
CA THR A 182 -4.89 35.03 53.23
C THR A 182 -5.53 35.66 54.46
N ASN A 183 -4.70 36.11 55.41
CA ASN A 183 -5.14 36.68 56.68
C ASN A 183 -6.00 35.72 57.52
N VAL A 184 -5.73 34.42 57.43
CA VAL A 184 -6.39 33.38 58.21
C VAL A 184 -5.64 33.16 59.52
N THR A 185 -6.33 33.40 60.64
CA THR A 185 -5.83 33.07 61.98
C THR A 185 -6.55 31.85 62.50
N LEU A 186 -5.81 30.77 62.77
CA LEU A 186 -6.32 29.55 63.38
C LEU A 186 -6.27 29.64 64.90
N ASN A 187 -7.32 29.12 65.53
CA ASN A 187 -7.43 29.01 66.98
C ASN A 187 -7.66 27.53 67.34
N THR A 188 -6.56 26.80 67.50
CA THR A 188 -6.58 25.33 67.65
C THR A 188 -6.28 24.91 69.10
N ALA A 189 -7.12 24.08 69.71
CA ALA A 189 -6.85 23.56 71.04
C ALA A 189 -5.74 22.49 71.06
N SER A 190 -5.13 22.25 72.23
CA SER A 190 -4.10 21.22 72.46
C SER A 190 -4.63 19.79 72.59
N SER A 191 -5.86 19.55 72.12
CA SER A 191 -6.55 18.27 72.25
C SER A 191 -6.04 17.21 71.26
N GLY A 192 -6.49 15.95 71.37
CA GLY A 192 -6.03 14.83 70.54
C GLY A 192 -6.29 14.95 69.01
N LEU A 193 -5.83 13.94 68.28
CA LEU A 193 -6.04 13.74 66.83
C LEU A 193 -6.99 12.55 66.60
N ALA A 194 -7.88 12.68 65.64
CA ALA A 194 -8.71 11.58 65.14
C ALA A 194 -8.57 11.45 63.62
N ILE A 195 -8.41 10.22 63.14
CA ILE A 195 -8.38 9.88 61.71
C ILE A 195 -9.61 9.01 61.41
N GLY A 196 -10.30 9.32 60.33
CA GLY A 196 -11.53 8.65 59.89
C GLY A 196 -12.80 9.11 60.61
N ARG A 197 -12.76 10.17 61.43
CA ARG A 197 -13.95 10.76 62.05
C ARG A 197 -13.81 12.25 62.33
N PHE A 198 -14.97 12.88 62.57
CA PHE A 198 -15.03 14.22 63.15
C PHE A 198 -14.62 14.22 64.62
N ALA A 199 -14.24 15.40 65.11
CA ALA A 199 -13.94 15.62 66.51
C ALA A 199 -15.09 15.22 67.47
N THR A 200 -16.36 15.42 67.10
CA THR A 200 -17.53 15.14 67.95
C THR A 200 -18.74 14.65 67.15
N GLY A 201 -19.55 13.74 67.68
CA GLY A 201 -20.76 13.26 66.98
C GLY A 201 -20.50 12.14 65.96
N PRO A 202 -21.56 11.63 65.29
CA PRO A 202 -21.51 10.37 64.54
C PRO A 202 -21.04 10.53 63.08
N TYR A 203 -20.04 11.37 62.82
CA TYR A 203 -19.56 11.64 61.46
C TYR A 203 -18.25 10.90 61.19
N TYR A 204 -18.32 9.86 60.37
CA TYR A 204 -17.20 8.96 60.07
C TYR A 204 -16.90 8.94 58.58
N PHE A 205 -15.64 8.73 58.22
CA PHE A 205 -15.22 8.59 56.82
C PHE A 205 -15.59 7.23 56.25
N ALA A 206 -16.17 7.22 55.05
CA ALA A 206 -16.47 6.00 54.31
C ALA A 206 -15.55 5.90 53.09
N GLY A 207 -14.54 5.03 53.17
CA GLY A 207 -13.53 4.89 52.14
C GLY A 207 -12.19 4.41 52.68
N SER A 208 -11.17 4.42 51.84
CA SER A 208 -9.82 4.04 52.22
C SER A 208 -8.96 5.28 52.48
N LEU A 209 -8.15 5.24 53.55
CA LEU A 209 -7.11 6.23 53.83
C LEU A 209 -5.74 5.56 53.85
N ASP A 210 -4.74 6.31 53.45
CA ASP A 210 -3.34 5.91 53.38
C ASP A 210 -2.43 7.12 53.66
N GLU A 211 -1.20 6.87 54.11
CA GLU A 211 -0.12 7.87 54.18
C GLU A 211 -0.48 9.21 54.86
N VAL A 212 -1.06 9.16 56.06
CA VAL A 212 -1.42 10.40 56.79
C VAL A 212 -0.14 11.03 57.33
N ARG A 213 0.19 12.24 56.85
CA ARG A 213 1.38 13.00 57.27
C ARG A 213 1.01 14.34 57.86
N ILE A 214 1.68 14.69 58.95
CA ILE A 214 1.44 15.93 59.67
C ILE A 214 2.78 16.62 59.94
N TYR A 215 2.86 17.91 59.60
CA TYR A 215 4.05 18.74 59.75
C TYR A 215 3.78 19.96 60.63
N ASN A 216 4.78 20.40 61.39
CA ASN A 216 4.76 21.64 62.19
C ASN A 216 5.23 22.89 61.42
N ARG A 217 5.13 22.84 60.09
CA ARG A 217 5.41 23.94 59.16
C ARG A 217 4.50 23.86 57.95
N ALA A 218 4.38 24.96 57.22
CA ALA A 218 3.82 24.94 55.89
C ALA A 218 4.82 24.28 54.92
N LEU A 219 4.37 23.26 54.19
CA LEU A 219 5.08 22.78 53.00
C LEU A 219 4.92 23.80 51.87
N THR A 220 5.96 23.97 51.07
CA THR A 220 5.93 24.79 49.85
C THR A 220 5.16 24.09 48.73
N ASP A 221 4.72 24.84 47.72
CA ASP A 221 4.02 24.29 46.55
C ASP A 221 4.85 23.18 45.86
N THR A 222 6.17 23.37 45.79
CA THR A 222 7.11 22.39 45.24
C THR A 222 7.19 21.12 46.10
N GLU A 223 7.24 21.25 47.43
CA GLU A 223 7.29 20.09 48.33
C GLU A 223 6.00 19.27 48.26
N VAL A 224 4.83 19.92 48.17
CA VAL A 224 3.54 19.24 48.02
C VAL A 224 3.45 18.51 46.68
N GLN A 225 3.89 19.16 45.59
CA GLN A 225 3.93 18.54 44.27
C GLN A 225 4.90 17.35 44.23
N GLN A 226 6.09 17.48 44.82
CA GLN A 226 7.07 16.40 44.88
C GLN A 226 6.54 15.20 45.66
N MET A 227 5.90 15.44 46.82
CA MET A 227 5.25 14.40 47.62
C MET A 227 4.17 13.66 46.83
N TYR A 228 3.33 14.37 46.06
CA TYR A 228 2.37 13.73 45.16
C TYR A 228 3.07 12.87 44.12
N THR A 229 4.03 13.42 43.37
CA THR A 229 4.68 12.71 42.26
C THR A 229 5.49 11.49 42.70
N ALA A 230 6.06 11.52 43.90
CA ALA A 230 6.80 10.41 44.50
C ALA A 230 5.92 9.20 44.81
N GLU A 231 4.66 9.45 45.11
CA GLU A 231 3.74 8.50 45.74
C GLU A 231 2.48 8.25 44.93
N ALA A 232 2.32 8.94 43.80
CA ALA A 232 1.14 8.83 42.97
C ALA A 232 0.96 7.37 42.54
N PRO A 233 -0.28 6.84 42.60
CA PRO A 233 -0.58 5.53 42.03
C PRO A 233 -0.07 5.54 40.59
N VAL A 234 0.80 4.59 40.23
CA VAL A 234 1.19 4.43 38.83
C VAL A 234 -0.12 4.22 38.08
N PRO A 235 -0.52 5.12 37.16
CA PRO A 235 -1.74 4.89 36.41
C PRO A 235 -1.59 3.50 35.76
N PRO A 236 -2.63 2.65 35.79
CA PRO A 236 -2.54 1.36 35.12
C PRO A 236 -1.96 1.59 33.72
N LEU A 237 -1.07 0.70 33.28
CA LEU A 237 -0.26 0.73 32.04
C LEU A 237 -1.07 0.82 30.72
N ALA A 238 -2.23 1.47 30.73
CA ALA A 238 -3.20 1.66 29.66
C ALA A 238 -3.71 3.11 29.55
N GLU A 239 -2.90 4.12 29.88
CA GLU A 239 -3.24 5.52 29.53
C GLU A 239 -2.07 6.25 28.88
N PHE A 240 -1.52 5.65 27.81
CA PHE A 240 -0.83 6.46 26.81
C PHE A 240 -1.86 7.29 26.03
N ALA A 241 -1.81 8.60 26.25
CA ALA A 241 -2.39 9.69 25.46
C ALA A 241 -3.93 9.71 25.28
N LYS A 242 -4.63 10.38 26.19
CA LYS A 242 -5.88 11.08 25.83
C LYS A 242 -5.54 12.43 25.20
N ILE A 243 -5.77 12.56 23.89
CA ILE A 243 -6.03 13.87 23.25
C ILE A 243 -7.51 13.84 22.85
N GLY A 244 -8.36 14.42 23.68
CA GLY A 244 -9.82 14.48 23.47
C GLY A 244 -10.61 13.27 23.98
N SER A 245 -11.94 13.34 23.81
CA SER A 245 -12.94 12.42 24.39
C SER A 245 -12.95 11.00 23.81
N ASN A 246 -11.94 10.60 23.02
CA ASN A 246 -11.95 9.33 22.29
C ASN A 246 -10.60 8.59 22.37
N ARG A 247 -10.69 7.31 22.76
CA ARG A 247 -9.63 6.30 22.92
C ARG A 247 -8.59 6.37 21.78
N PHE A 248 -7.33 6.64 22.10
CA PHE A 248 -6.24 6.77 21.11
C PHE A 248 -5.62 5.42 20.72
N ILE A 249 -5.57 4.43 21.61
CA ILE A 249 -5.04 3.09 21.34
C ILE A 249 -6.01 2.05 21.91
N HIS A 250 -6.46 1.12 21.09
CA HIS A 250 -7.23 -0.04 21.51
C HIS A 250 -6.52 -1.29 21.01
N THR A 251 -6.00 -2.11 21.93
CA THR A 251 -5.74 -3.52 21.66
C THR A 251 -7.08 -4.22 21.76
N ILE A 252 -7.69 -4.57 20.63
CA ILE A 252 -9.04 -5.15 20.58
C ILE A 252 -8.92 -6.60 20.11
N GLY A 253 -9.27 -7.62 20.90
CA GLY A 253 -9.07 -9.02 20.49
C GLY A 253 -7.58 -9.44 20.45
N GLN A 254 -7.32 -10.71 20.13
CA GLN A 254 -5.94 -11.24 20.11
C GLN A 254 -5.14 -10.57 18.99
N PHE A 255 -4.04 -9.90 19.37
CA PHE A 255 -3.00 -9.36 18.47
C PHE A 255 -3.44 -8.27 17.47
N ASN A 256 -4.52 -7.51 17.72
CA ASN A 256 -4.85 -6.34 16.91
C ASN A 256 -4.30 -5.04 17.52
N THR A 257 -3.85 -4.11 16.66
CA THR A 257 -3.47 -2.73 17.02
C THR A 257 -4.41 -1.75 16.34
N SER A 258 -5.19 -0.98 17.10
CA SER A 258 -6.06 0.08 16.55
C SER A 258 -5.72 1.44 17.14
N VAL A 259 -5.42 2.41 16.28
CA VAL A 259 -5.06 3.78 16.66
C VAL A 259 -5.97 4.78 15.94
N GLY A 260 -6.64 5.66 16.67
CA GLY A 260 -7.54 6.67 16.12
C GLY A 260 -9.02 6.43 16.39
N ASN A 261 -9.82 7.50 16.32
CA ASN A 261 -11.24 7.45 16.69
C ASN A 261 -12.02 6.46 15.80
N MET A 262 -12.71 5.52 16.46
CA MET A 262 -13.50 4.44 15.84
C MET A 262 -12.69 3.50 14.92
N ALA A 263 -11.35 3.50 15.00
CA ALA A 263 -10.54 2.50 14.31
C ALA A 263 -10.86 1.11 14.87
N GLY A 264 -11.22 0.15 13.99
CA GLY A 264 -11.54 -1.22 14.39
C GLY A 264 -12.69 -1.37 15.38
N ASN A 265 -13.63 -0.42 15.44
CA ASN A 265 -14.65 -0.33 16.49
C ASN A 265 -15.43 -1.63 16.76
N THR A 266 -15.65 -2.47 15.76
CA THR A 266 -16.36 -3.75 15.89
C THR A 266 -15.50 -4.92 16.36
N LEU A 267 -14.17 -4.77 16.49
CA LEU A 267 -13.27 -5.86 16.87
C LEU A 267 -13.43 -6.32 18.33
N SER A 268 -14.15 -5.59 19.19
CA SER A 268 -14.28 -5.91 20.64
C SER A 268 -15.08 -7.17 20.92
N ASN A 269 -15.88 -7.61 19.95
CA ASN A 269 -16.71 -8.81 20.02
C ASN A 269 -16.49 -9.70 18.77
N SER A 270 -15.29 -9.66 18.21
CA SER A 270 -14.92 -10.27 16.92
C SER A 270 -13.95 -11.44 17.09
N SER A 271 -13.98 -12.40 16.15
CA SER A 271 -12.94 -13.43 15.98
C SER A 271 -11.75 -12.98 15.11
N GLY A 272 -11.76 -11.76 14.58
CA GLY A 272 -10.71 -11.21 13.74
C GLY A 272 -9.43 -10.90 14.53
N THR A 273 -8.29 -11.37 14.05
CA THR A 273 -6.98 -11.24 14.73
C THR A 273 -5.89 -10.70 13.79
N ASN A 274 -4.77 -10.27 14.36
CA ASN A 274 -3.57 -9.83 13.62
C ASN A 274 -3.80 -8.62 12.67
N ASN A 275 -4.66 -7.69 13.05
CA ASN A 275 -4.95 -6.48 12.28
C ASN A 275 -4.20 -5.25 12.83
N THR A 276 -3.73 -4.38 11.95
CA THR A 276 -3.15 -3.07 12.30
C THR A 276 -3.96 -1.95 11.64
N PHE A 277 -4.69 -1.16 12.41
CA PHE A 277 -5.53 -0.06 11.95
C PHE A 277 -5.03 1.26 12.51
N THR A 278 -4.86 2.27 11.66
CA THR A 278 -4.40 3.60 12.08
C THR A 278 -5.11 4.71 11.31
N GLY A 279 -5.90 5.53 12.00
CA GLY A 279 -6.64 6.66 11.44
C GLY A 279 -8.08 6.75 11.91
N TYR A 280 -8.79 7.78 11.46
CA TYR A 280 -10.21 7.97 11.78
C TYR A 280 -11.07 6.96 11.02
N GLN A 281 -11.88 6.17 11.74
CA GLN A 281 -12.81 5.17 11.19
C GLN A 281 -12.16 4.13 10.25
N THR A 282 -10.87 3.86 10.44
CA THR A 282 -10.14 2.84 9.69
C THR A 282 -10.60 1.44 10.09
N GLY A 283 -10.98 0.60 9.12
CA GLY A 283 -11.46 -0.77 9.41
C GLY A 283 -12.66 -0.82 10.37
N ARG A 284 -13.49 0.23 10.41
CA ARG A 284 -14.52 0.45 11.43
C ARG A 284 -15.46 -0.75 11.60
N ASP A 285 -15.91 -1.34 10.49
CA ASP A 285 -16.94 -2.37 10.48
C ASP A 285 -16.37 -3.81 10.42
N ASN A 286 -15.05 -3.97 10.63
CA ASN A 286 -14.40 -5.28 10.61
C ASN A 286 -14.80 -6.17 11.80
N SER A 287 -15.53 -7.24 11.49
CA SER A 287 -16.17 -8.12 12.45
C SER A 287 -15.57 -9.53 12.48
N THR A 288 -14.90 -10.00 11.43
CA THR A 288 -14.18 -11.30 11.44
C THR A 288 -12.89 -11.32 10.60
N GLY A 289 -12.61 -10.26 9.84
CA GLY A 289 -11.44 -10.16 8.99
C GLY A 289 -10.13 -10.15 9.79
N SER A 290 -9.13 -10.87 9.29
CA SER A 290 -7.83 -11.03 9.96
C SER A 290 -6.67 -10.63 9.04
N PHE A 291 -5.50 -10.38 9.61
CA PHE A 291 -4.27 -10.07 8.88
C PHE A 291 -4.36 -8.83 7.97
N ASN A 292 -5.15 -7.82 8.36
CA ASN A 292 -5.26 -6.58 7.58
C ASN A 292 -4.34 -5.48 8.13
N THR A 293 -3.68 -4.74 7.23
CA THR A 293 -2.94 -3.51 7.58
C THR A 293 -3.59 -2.32 6.90
N LEU A 294 -4.27 -1.47 7.67
CA LEU A 294 -5.09 -0.37 7.17
C LEU A 294 -4.65 0.97 7.77
N MET A 295 -4.41 1.99 6.95
CA MET A 295 -3.94 3.30 7.41
C MET A 295 -4.55 4.48 6.63
N GLY A 296 -5.13 5.44 7.34
CA GLY A 296 -5.70 6.67 6.77
C GLY A 296 -7.15 6.95 7.21
N TYR A 297 -7.75 8.01 6.67
CA TYR A 297 -9.15 8.37 6.94
C TYR A 297 -10.11 7.43 6.21
N ARG A 298 -11.00 6.73 6.95
CA ARG A 298 -12.02 5.81 6.42
C ARG A 298 -11.49 4.75 5.45
N THR A 299 -10.23 4.34 5.62
CA THR A 299 -9.57 3.27 4.87
C THR A 299 -10.17 1.92 5.27
N GLY A 300 -10.62 1.13 4.29
CA GLY A 300 -11.29 -0.16 4.57
C GLY A 300 -12.53 -0.05 5.46
N PHE A 301 -13.24 1.09 5.43
CA PHE A 301 -14.35 1.41 6.35
C PHE A 301 -15.39 0.28 6.45
N ALA A 302 -15.86 -0.20 5.30
CA ALA A 302 -16.90 -1.22 5.19
C ALA A 302 -16.36 -2.66 5.20
N ASN A 303 -15.07 -2.88 5.49
CA ASN A 303 -14.50 -4.22 5.50
C ASN A 303 -15.03 -5.01 6.68
N THR A 304 -16.01 -5.88 6.44
CA THR A 304 -16.66 -6.72 7.45
C THR A 304 -15.90 -8.02 7.70
N THR A 305 -15.61 -8.79 6.64
CA THR A 305 -15.03 -10.15 6.73
C THR A 305 -13.73 -10.33 5.94
N GLY A 306 -13.33 -9.35 5.13
CA GLY A 306 -12.16 -9.39 4.28
C GLY A 306 -10.86 -9.47 5.08
N SER A 307 -9.99 -10.39 4.66
CA SER A 307 -8.72 -10.69 5.31
C SER A 307 -7.54 -10.42 4.38
N GLN A 308 -6.33 -10.31 4.92
CA GLN A 308 -5.08 -10.18 4.14
C GLN A 308 -5.04 -8.94 3.23
N ASN A 309 -5.72 -7.86 3.62
CA ASN A 309 -5.68 -6.60 2.86
C ASN A 309 -4.60 -5.65 3.40
N THR A 310 -3.89 -4.98 2.50
CA THR A 310 -2.98 -3.87 2.82
C THR A 310 -3.48 -2.60 2.17
N LEU A 311 -4.11 -1.72 2.94
CA LEU A 311 -4.75 -0.50 2.43
C LEU A 311 -4.15 0.74 3.09
N VAL A 312 -3.65 1.69 2.30
CA VAL A 312 -3.02 2.92 2.79
C VAL A 312 -3.49 4.11 1.97
N GLY A 313 -4.04 5.12 2.64
CA GLY A 313 -4.54 6.34 2.01
C GLY A 313 -6.00 6.63 2.36
N SER A 314 -6.37 7.90 2.32
CA SER A 314 -7.74 8.34 2.63
C SER A 314 -8.75 7.70 1.67
N GLU A 315 -9.75 7.02 2.23
CA GLU A 315 -10.81 6.28 1.54
C GLU A 315 -10.31 5.16 0.60
N ALA A 316 -9.08 4.67 0.76
CA ALA A 316 -8.62 3.49 0.03
C ALA A 316 -9.45 2.26 0.45
N GLY A 317 -9.98 1.53 -0.54
CA GLY A 317 -10.87 0.37 -0.31
C GLY A 317 -12.06 0.65 0.60
N ASN A 318 -12.65 1.85 0.56
CA ASN A 318 -13.69 2.25 1.51
C ASN A 318 -14.90 1.29 1.57
N GLN A 319 -15.32 0.73 0.43
CA GLN A 319 -16.44 -0.21 0.29
C GLN A 319 -16.01 -1.69 0.30
N LEU A 320 -14.73 -1.97 0.56
CA LEU A 320 -14.14 -3.30 0.42
C LEU A 320 -14.73 -4.27 1.42
N THR A 321 -15.23 -5.42 0.96
CA THR A 321 -15.68 -6.54 1.81
C THR A 321 -14.91 -7.84 1.55
N SER A 322 -13.95 -7.81 0.62
CA SER A 322 -13.21 -8.96 0.10
C SER A 322 -11.77 -9.03 0.63
N SER A 323 -11.07 -10.13 0.31
CA SER A 323 -9.73 -10.43 0.80
C SER A 323 -8.63 -10.20 -0.23
N SER A 324 -7.39 -10.14 0.26
CA SER A 324 -6.15 -10.19 -0.53
C SER A 324 -5.91 -8.99 -1.46
N ASN A 325 -6.37 -7.79 -1.10
CA ASN A 325 -6.15 -6.59 -1.90
C ASN A 325 -5.04 -5.71 -1.33
N THR A 326 -4.23 -5.14 -2.21
CA THR A 326 -3.25 -4.09 -1.90
C THR A 326 -3.72 -2.79 -2.52
N MET A 327 -4.00 -1.77 -1.72
CA MET A 327 -4.46 -0.46 -2.21
C MET A 327 -3.66 0.67 -1.57
N PHE A 328 -2.98 1.48 -2.36
CA PHE A 328 -2.14 2.58 -1.89
C PHE A 328 -2.46 3.87 -2.63
N GLY A 329 -3.03 4.87 -1.94
CA GLY A 329 -3.32 6.19 -2.50
C GLY A 329 -4.70 6.73 -2.10
N TYR A 330 -4.93 8.02 -2.32
CA TYR A 330 -6.24 8.65 -2.11
C TYR A 330 -7.29 7.99 -3.01
N GLN A 331 -8.33 7.40 -2.41
CA GLN A 331 -9.44 6.72 -3.08
C GLN A 331 -9.02 5.57 -4.02
N ALA A 332 -7.85 4.95 -3.81
CA ALA A 332 -7.47 3.74 -4.54
C ALA A 332 -8.48 2.61 -4.23
N GLY A 333 -9.10 2.03 -5.27
CA GLY A 333 -10.11 0.97 -5.13
C GLY A 333 -11.32 1.31 -4.25
N LYS A 334 -11.68 2.60 -4.13
CA LYS A 334 -12.71 3.06 -3.18
C LYS A 334 -14.01 2.26 -3.26
N SER A 335 -14.46 1.93 -4.48
CA SER A 335 -15.74 1.26 -4.75
C SER A 335 -15.66 -0.27 -4.78
N THR A 336 -14.49 -0.88 -4.57
CA THR A 336 -14.35 -2.34 -4.63
C THR A 336 -15.18 -2.94 -3.52
N THR A 337 -16.04 -3.92 -3.83
CA THR A 337 -16.88 -4.63 -2.86
C THR A 337 -16.40 -6.06 -2.69
N THR A 338 -16.59 -6.92 -3.70
CA THR A 338 -16.27 -8.37 -3.64
C THR A 338 -15.02 -8.76 -4.43
N GLY A 339 -14.45 -7.86 -5.24
CA GLY A 339 -13.25 -8.14 -6.03
C GLY A 339 -12.01 -8.46 -5.19
N GLN A 340 -11.29 -9.54 -5.51
CA GLN A 340 -10.16 -10.06 -4.73
C GLN A 340 -8.83 -9.94 -5.51
N ASN A 341 -7.71 -10.07 -4.79
CA ASN A 341 -6.36 -10.14 -5.37
C ASN A 341 -5.98 -8.93 -6.25
N ASN A 342 -6.54 -7.75 -5.96
CA ASN A 342 -6.23 -6.53 -6.71
C ASN A 342 -5.04 -5.79 -6.11
N THR A 343 -4.20 -5.20 -6.97
CA THR A 343 -3.11 -4.29 -6.58
C THR A 343 -3.34 -2.91 -7.21
N PHE A 344 -3.81 -1.95 -6.42
CA PHE A 344 -4.11 -0.59 -6.87
C PHE A 344 -3.19 0.43 -6.21
N VAL A 345 -2.32 1.08 -6.99
CA VAL A 345 -1.34 2.03 -6.45
C VAL A 345 -1.44 3.35 -7.22
N GLY A 346 -1.81 4.43 -6.54
CA GLY A 346 -1.97 5.76 -7.11
C GLY A 346 -3.27 6.44 -6.70
N VAL A 347 -3.34 7.76 -6.89
CA VAL A 347 -4.56 8.54 -6.64
C VAL A 347 -5.67 8.04 -7.58
N LYS A 348 -6.79 7.59 -7.00
CA LYS A 348 -7.96 7.05 -7.72
C LYS A 348 -7.65 5.85 -8.64
N ALA A 349 -6.57 5.12 -8.41
CA ALA A 349 -6.30 3.88 -9.14
C ALA A 349 -7.43 2.87 -8.90
N GLY A 350 -8.06 2.37 -9.96
CA GLY A 350 -9.16 1.41 -9.88
C GLY A 350 -10.38 1.90 -9.10
N ILE A 351 -10.61 3.21 -8.99
CA ILE A 351 -11.63 3.80 -8.09
C ILE A 351 -13.04 3.24 -8.27
N ASN A 352 -13.41 2.87 -9.51
CA ASN A 352 -14.75 2.39 -9.87
C ASN A 352 -14.86 0.86 -9.93
N ASN A 353 -13.77 0.12 -9.67
CA ASN A 353 -13.82 -1.34 -9.59
C ASN A 353 -14.79 -1.73 -8.48
N THR A 354 -15.72 -2.65 -8.73
CA THR A 354 -16.67 -3.19 -7.75
C THR A 354 -16.38 -4.66 -7.50
N THR A 355 -16.51 -5.50 -8.54
CA THR A 355 -16.38 -6.97 -8.44
C THR A 355 -15.16 -7.54 -9.15
N GLY A 356 -14.48 -6.73 -9.98
CA GLY A 356 -13.30 -7.15 -10.74
C GLY A 356 -12.18 -7.63 -9.82
N SER A 357 -11.54 -8.74 -10.22
CA SER A 357 -10.49 -9.43 -9.44
C SER A 357 -9.19 -9.57 -10.23
N ASN A 358 -8.09 -9.86 -9.52
CA ASN A 358 -6.76 -10.11 -10.10
C ASN A 358 -6.23 -8.95 -10.98
N ASN A 359 -6.67 -7.71 -10.73
CA ASN A 359 -6.21 -6.55 -11.50
C ASN A 359 -4.98 -5.91 -10.87
N ILE A 360 -3.99 -5.55 -11.68
CA ILE A 360 -2.84 -4.74 -11.30
C ILE A 360 -3.00 -3.36 -11.94
N ILE A 361 -3.25 -2.33 -11.14
CA ILE A 361 -3.47 -0.96 -11.61
C ILE A 361 -2.51 -0.02 -10.87
N ILE A 362 -1.47 0.43 -11.56
CA ILE A 362 -0.40 1.25 -10.99
C ILE A 362 -0.31 2.57 -11.76
N GLY A 363 -0.75 3.63 -11.10
CA GLY A 363 -0.58 5.02 -11.51
C GLY A 363 -1.84 5.86 -11.28
N PRO A 364 -1.71 7.20 -11.26
CA PRO A 364 -2.82 8.09 -10.96
C PRO A 364 -3.90 7.99 -12.04
N PHE A 365 -5.16 7.95 -11.61
CA PHE A 365 -6.36 7.92 -12.47
C PHE A 365 -6.41 6.73 -13.44
N SER A 366 -5.65 5.67 -13.20
CA SER A 366 -5.65 4.48 -14.04
C SER A 366 -6.80 3.53 -13.69
N GLY A 367 -7.34 2.85 -14.68
CA GLY A 367 -8.42 1.87 -14.54
C GLY A 367 -9.72 2.44 -13.98
N THR A 368 -9.99 3.73 -14.20
CA THR A 368 -11.22 4.38 -13.72
C THR A 368 -12.47 3.91 -14.48
N LEU A 369 -12.30 3.22 -15.61
CA LEU A 369 -13.39 2.64 -16.39
C LEU A 369 -13.72 1.19 -16.01
N ILE A 370 -12.86 0.52 -15.25
CA ILE A 370 -13.09 -0.88 -14.83
C ILE A 370 -14.10 -0.88 -13.68
N THR A 371 -15.21 -1.61 -13.85
CA THR A 371 -16.15 -1.95 -12.77
C THR A 371 -16.09 -3.44 -12.42
N ASP A 372 -16.10 -4.33 -13.40
CA ASP A 372 -16.17 -5.80 -13.19
C ASP A 372 -15.10 -6.61 -13.94
N GLY A 373 -14.34 -5.96 -14.84
CA GLY A 373 -13.22 -6.58 -15.56
C GLY A 373 -12.17 -7.17 -14.62
N SER A 374 -11.60 -8.31 -15.01
CA SER A 374 -10.65 -9.06 -14.18
C SER A 374 -9.38 -9.41 -14.95
N ASP A 375 -8.30 -9.72 -14.26
CA ASP A 375 -7.03 -10.17 -14.87
C ASP A 375 -6.38 -9.11 -15.79
N ASN A 376 -6.56 -7.83 -15.48
CA ASN A 376 -6.02 -6.72 -16.27
C ASN A 376 -4.76 -6.10 -15.63
N VAL A 377 -3.86 -5.59 -16.47
CA VAL A 377 -2.62 -4.92 -16.04
C VAL A 377 -2.54 -3.52 -16.64
N LEU A 378 -2.69 -2.49 -15.82
CA LEU A 378 -2.66 -1.09 -16.20
C LEU A 378 -1.53 -0.36 -15.48
N ILE A 379 -0.55 0.15 -16.21
CA ILE A 379 0.62 0.82 -15.61
C ILE A 379 0.89 2.16 -16.31
N GLY A 380 0.88 3.27 -15.57
CA GLY A 380 1.12 4.63 -16.09
C GLY A 380 0.10 5.65 -15.58
N TYR A 381 0.23 6.91 -16.00
CA TYR A 381 -0.78 7.94 -15.74
C TYR A 381 -1.97 7.75 -16.68
N ASN A 382 -3.19 7.69 -16.13
CA ASN A 382 -4.42 7.55 -16.91
C ASN A 382 -4.38 6.37 -17.91
N SER A 383 -3.80 5.23 -17.49
CA SER A 383 -3.85 4.00 -18.27
C SER A 383 -5.21 3.33 -18.07
N GLN A 384 -5.90 2.99 -19.17
CA GLN A 384 -7.29 2.56 -19.17
C GLN A 384 -7.49 1.20 -19.83
N SER A 385 -8.52 0.49 -19.37
CA SER A 385 -9.15 -0.64 -20.04
C SER A 385 -10.62 -0.30 -20.22
N GLU A 386 -11.25 -0.73 -21.32
CA GLU A 386 -12.72 -0.79 -21.34
C GLU A 386 -13.24 -1.65 -20.19
N ASN A 387 -14.49 -1.40 -19.82
CA ASN A 387 -15.16 -2.20 -18.81
C ASN A 387 -15.40 -3.64 -19.29
N GLY A 388 -15.43 -4.59 -18.36
CA GLY A 388 -15.68 -6.01 -18.64
C GLY A 388 -14.59 -6.75 -19.41
N LEU A 389 -13.41 -6.15 -19.61
CA LEU A 389 -12.30 -6.83 -20.29
C LEU A 389 -11.54 -7.77 -19.36
N HIS A 390 -10.90 -8.76 -20.00
CA HIS A 390 -10.05 -9.76 -19.36
C HIS A 390 -8.72 -9.91 -20.08
N ASN A 391 -7.65 -10.20 -19.33
CA ASN A 391 -6.29 -10.33 -19.87
C ASN A 391 -5.88 -9.09 -20.70
N ALA A 392 -6.36 -7.91 -20.32
CA ALA A 392 -6.09 -6.68 -21.03
C ALA A 392 -4.93 -5.94 -20.37
N THR A 393 -3.89 -5.64 -21.14
CA THR A 393 -2.69 -4.96 -20.65
C THR A 393 -2.54 -3.60 -21.32
N ALA A 394 -2.42 -2.52 -20.54
CA ALA A 394 -2.13 -1.19 -21.05
C ALA A 394 -1.00 -0.54 -20.24
N ILE A 395 0.13 -0.28 -20.91
CA ILE A 395 1.34 0.27 -20.27
C ILE A 395 1.71 1.59 -20.95
N GLY A 396 1.87 2.64 -20.15
CA GLY A 396 2.25 3.97 -20.59
C GLY A 396 1.24 5.04 -20.20
N THR A 397 1.64 6.29 -20.41
CA THR A 397 0.75 7.44 -20.16
C THR A 397 -0.35 7.47 -21.21
N ASN A 398 -1.61 7.60 -20.76
CA ASN A 398 -2.81 7.61 -21.61
C ASN A 398 -2.94 6.37 -22.53
N SER A 399 -2.39 5.22 -22.15
CA SER A 399 -2.65 3.97 -22.88
C SER A 399 -4.09 3.51 -22.66
N ARG A 400 -4.71 2.92 -23.68
CA ARG A 400 -6.09 2.41 -23.61
C ARG A 400 -6.18 1.08 -24.33
N VAL A 401 -6.52 0.02 -23.61
CA VAL A 401 -6.83 -1.30 -24.20
C VAL A 401 -8.33 -1.47 -24.37
N ALA A 402 -8.75 -1.86 -25.57
CA ALA A 402 -10.16 -1.88 -25.96
C ALA A 402 -10.75 -3.27 -26.22
N ILE A 403 -9.93 -4.31 -26.12
CA ILE A 403 -10.32 -5.70 -26.31
C ILE A 403 -9.58 -6.59 -25.31
N SER A 404 -10.18 -7.73 -24.97
CA SER A 404 -9.54 -8.76 -24.14
C SER A 404 -8.36 -9.41 -24.87
N ASN A 405 -7.43 -9.99 -24.10
CA ASN A 405 -6.25 -10.71 -24.61
C ASN A 405 -5.34 -9.83 -25.49
N ALA A 406 -5.20 -8.56 -25.15
CA ALA A 406 -4.39 -7.61 -25.90
C ALA A 406 -3.45 -6.81 -24.99
N ILE A 407 -2.30 -6.43 -25.55
CA ILE A 407 -1.35 -5.49 -24.96
C ILE A 407 -1.29 -4.21 -25.79
N ILE A 408 -1.43 -3.07 -25.12
CA ILE A 408 -1.28 -1.73 -25.70
C ILE A 408 -0.16 -1.00 -24.98
N LEU A 409 0.75 -0.41 -25.76
CA LEU A 409 1.78 0.50 -25.26
C LEU A 409 1.42 1.94 -25.66
N GLY A 410 1.25 2.81 -24.66
CA GLY A 410 0.80 4.19 -24.82
C GLY A 410 1.86 5.15 -25.38
N ASN A 411 1.46 6.42 -25.58
CA ASN A 411 2.33 7.55 -25.96
C ASN A 411 3.39 7.27 -27.05
N LYS A 412 2.97 6.71 -28.18
CA LYS A 412 3.86 6.39 -29.31
C LYS A 412 5.09 5.52 -28.94
N ALA A 413 4.98 4.68 -27.92
CA ALA A 413 6.08 3.82 -27.49
C ALA A 413 6.65 2.96 -28.65
N ASN A 414 7.97 2.77 -28.62
CA ASN A 414 8.73 1.87 -29.47
C ASN A 414 9.23 0.69 -28.62
N VAL A 415 9.11 -0.53 -29.14
CA VAL A 415 9.60 -1.75 -28.51
C VAL A 415 10.96 -2.11 -29.11
N GLY A 416 12.01 -2.06 -28.29
CA GLY A 416 13.34 -2.55 -28.65
C GLY A 416 13.58 -3.95 -28.10
N ILE A 417 13.96 -4.90 -28.95
CA ILE A 417 14.43 -6.23 -28.55
C ILE A 417 15.90 -6.33 -28.96
N GLY A 418 16.81 -6.46 -28.00
CA GLY A 418 18.26 -6.45 -28.25
C GLY A 418 18.84 -5.05 -28.58
N THR A 419 18.05 -3.98 -28.45
CA THR A 419 18.49 -2.57 -28.67
C THR A 419 17.91 -1.62 -27.62
N SER A 420 18.70 -0.63 -27.19
CA SER A 420 18.28 0.41 -26.25
C SER A 420 17.74 1.68 -26.93
N THR A 421 17.83 1.78 -28.26
CA THR A 421 17.44 2.96 -29.05
C THR A 421 16.54 2.58 -30.24
N PRO A 422 15.33 2.04 -29.99
CA PRO A 422 14.44 1.63 -31.06
C PRO A 422 13.91 2.82 -31.86
N THR A 423 14.17 2.83 -33.17
CA THR A 423 13.75 3.85 -34.15
C THR A 423 12.45 3.49 -34.88
N ALA A 424 12.02 2.23 -34.80
CA ALA A 424 10.74 1.72 -35.30
C ALA A 424 9.83 1.30 -34.14
N ARG A 425 8.53 1.13 -34.41
CA ARG A 425 7.55 0.69 -33.40
C ARG A 425 7.91 -0.65 -32.78
N LEU A 426 8.45 -1.56 -33.59
CA LEU A 426 9.12 -2.78 -33.16
C LEU A 426 10.49 -2.81 -33.86
N HIS A 427 11.56 -2.77 -33.08
CA HIS A 427 12.93 -2.84 -33.57
C HIS A 427 13.61 -4.03 -32.89
N VAL A 428 13.87 -5.08 -33.67
CA VAL A 428 14.59 -6.27 -33.22
C VAL A 428 16.02 -6.21 -33.77
N ARG A 429 17.01 -6.33 -32.90
CA ARG A 429 18.43 -6.41 -33.30
C ARG A 429 18.99 -7.75 -32.84
N SER A 430 19.30 -8.64 -33.80
CA SER A 430 20.02 -9.88 -33.53
C SER A 430 21.48 -9.60 -33.15
N GLU A 431 22.06 -10.47 -32.34
CA GLU A 431 23.50 -10.46 -32.02
C GLU A 431 24.35 -11.09 -33.15
N GLN A 432 23.73 -11.90 -34.02
CA GLN A 432 24.39 -12.55 -35.15
C GLN A 432 24.06 -11.86 -36.47
N ALA A 433 25.08 -11.57 -37.26
CA ALA A 433 24.92 -10.92 -38.57
C ALA A 433 24.15 -11.84 -39.54
N GLY A 434 23.16 -11.27 -40.24
CA GLY A 434 22.32 -12.00 -41.19
C GLY A 434 21.09 -12.69 -40.58
N GLU A 435 20.94 -12.69 -39.25
CA GLU A 435 19.76 -13.22 -38.58
C GLU A 435 18.77 -12.11 -38.22
N SER A 436 17.47 -12.34 -38.46
CA SER A 436 16.42 -11.36 -38.12
C SER A 436 16.16 -11.24 -36.62
N GLY A 437 16.50 -12.29 -35.85
CA GLY A 437 16.05 -12.45 -34.46
C GLY A 437 14.55 -12.77 -34.32
N VAL A 438 13.82 -12.93 -35.43
CA VAL A 438 12.39 -13.25 -35.48
C VAL A 438 12.21 -14.65 -36.04
N ARG A 439 11.60 -15.56 -35.26
CA ARG A 439 11.31 -16.95 -35.65
C ARG A 439 9.82 -17.27 -35.52
N PHE A 440 9.23 -17.82 -36.57
CA PHE A 440 7.86 -18.33 -36.57
C PHE A 440 7.88 -19.86 -36.58
N GLU A 441 8.00 -20.48 -35.41
CA GLU A 441 8.29 -21.92 -35.30
C GLU A 441 7.24 -22.84 -35.95
N GLN A 442 5.96 -22.44 -35.92
CA GLN A 442 4.85 -23.21 -36.50
C GLN A 442 4.53 -22.82 -37.96
N LEU A 443 5.18 -21.76 -38.50
CA LEU A 443 5.04 -21.37 -39.90
C LEU A 443 6.22 -21.94 -40.69
N THR A 444 6.01 -23.13 -41.26
CA THR A 444 7.04 -23.89 -41.96
C THR A 444 6.82 -23.84 -43.47
N SER A 445 7.76 -24.37 -44.24
CA SER A 445 7.59 -24.57 -45.70
C SER A 445 6.45 -25.52 -46.06
N GLN A 446 5.94 -26.30 -45.09
CA GLN A 446 4.77 -27.18 -45.27
C GLN A 446 3.45 -26.51 -44.87
N SER A 447 3.49 -25.27 -44.37
CA SER A 447 2.26 -24.55 -44.00
C SER A 447 1.43 -24.26 -45.27
N PRO A 448 0.14 -24.61 -45.28
CA PRO A 448 -0.71 -24.45 -46.45
C PRO A 448 -0.92 -22.97 -46.76
N VAL A 449 -0.82 -22.60 -48.03
CA VAL A 449 -1.17 -21.26 -48.51
C VAL A 449 -2.69 -21.17 -48.58
N THR A 450 -3.28 -20.35 -47.71
CA THR A 450 -4.74 -20.18 -47.62
C THR A 450 -5.31 -19.14 -48.59
N GLN A 451 -4.46 -18.24 -49.12
CA GLN A 451 -4.82 -17.26 -50.14
C GLN A 451 -3.62 -17.01 -51.06
N THR A 452 -3.88 -16.90 -52.37
CA THR A 452 -2.86 -16.53 -53.34
C THR A 452 -2.62 -15.01 -53.28
N ALA A 453 -1.42 -14.59 -52.87
CA ALA A 453 -1.00 -13.18 -52.85
C ALA A 453 0.22 -12.99 -53.75
N ASP A 454 0.21 -11.96 -54.59
CA ASP A 454 1.36 -11.55 -55.41
C ASP A 454 2.30 -10.59 -54.66
N GLN A 455 1.91 -10.16 -53.47
CA GLN A 455 2.63 -9.26 -52.56
C GLN A 455 3.23 -10.03 -51.38
N PHE A 456 4.46 -9.70 -51.01
CA PHE A 456 5.17 -10.29 -49.88
C PHE A 456 5.98 -9.23 -49.11
N LEU A 457 6.37 -9.55 -47.87
CA LEU A 457 7.24 -8.68 -47.06
C LEU A 457 8.71 -9.05 -47.31
N THR A 458 9.57 -8.03 -47.48
CA THR A 458 11.03 -8.15 -47.59
C THR A 458 11.69 -7.00 -46.81
N VAL A 459 13.02 -6.89 -46.86
CA VAL A 459 13.77 -5.79 -46.24
C VAL A 459 14.50 -4.92 -47.28
N ASN A 460 14.68 -3.63 -46.99
CA ASN A 460 15.53 -2.73 -47.77
C ASN A 460 17.00 -2.74 -47.28
N GLU A 461 17.86 -1.89 -47.85
CA GLU A 461 19.28 -1.73 -47.47
C GLU A 461 19.51 -1.27 -46.01
N LYS A 462 18.47 -0.79 -45.33
CA LYS A 462 18.50 -0.40 -43.91
C LYS A 462 17.94 -1.48 -42.98
N GLY A 463 17.39 -2.56 -43.53
CA GLY A 463 16.71 -3.61 -42.78
C GLY A 463 15.23 -3.33 -42.46
N ASP A 464 14.64 -2.26 -43.00
CA ASP A 464 13.22 -1.95 -42.79
C ASP A 464 12.33 -2.94 -43.54
N VAL A 465 11.26 -3.41 -42.90
CA VAL A 465 10.26 -4.26 -43.56
C VAL A 465 9.47 -3.45 -44.58
N ILE A 466 9.54 -3.86 -45.85
CA ILE A 466 8.84 -3.24 -46.98
C ILE A 466 7.97 -4.26 -47.71
N LYS A 467 6.94 -3.77 -48.39
CA LYS A 467 6.09 -4.60 -49.26
C LYS A 467 6.68 -4.68 -50.67
N ALA A 468 6.86 -5.90 -51.17
CA ALA A 468 7.26 -6.20 -52.53
C ALA A 468 6.14 -6.93 -53.27
N ARG A 469 6.28 -7.04 -54.59
CA ARG A 469 5.44 -7.89 -55.45
C ARG A 469 6.29 -8.58 -56.51
N TYR A 470 5.81 -9.70 -57.05
CA TYR A 470 6.46 -10.35 -58.19
C TYR A 470 6.36 -9.46 -59.44
N GLN A 471 7.37 -8.63 -59.67
CA GLN A 471 7.53 -7.88 -60.91
C GLN A 471 8.88 -8.18 -61.52
N LEU A 472 8.84 -8.58 -62.79
CA LEU A 472 10.02 -8.70 -63.62
C LEU A 472 10.49 -7.29 -63.94
N ARG A 473 11.62 -6.89 -63.35
CA ARG A 473 12.27 -5.62 -63.61
C ARG A 473 13.67 -5.89 -64.15
N ILE A 474 13.94 -5.37 -65.34
CA ILE A 474 15.30 -5.31 -65.88
C ILE A 474 16.00 -4.07 -65.37
N SER A 475 17.32 -4.18 -65.15
CA SER A 475 18.15 -3.10 -64.65
C SER A 475 18.42 -2.04 -65.72
N SER A 476 18.42 -2.43 -66.99
CA SER A 476 18.62 -1.56 -68.14
C SER A 476 17.91 -2.11 -69.39
N ALA A 477 17.61 -1.25 -70.36
CA ALA A 477 17.04 -1.68 -71.63
C ALA A 477 17.99 -2.62 -72.41
N SER A 478 19.31 -2.52 -72.21
CA SER A 478 20.30 -3.44 -72.79
C SER A 478 20.23 -4.87 -72.23
N ASP A 479 19.59 -5.06 -71.08
CA ASP A 479 19.33 -6.38 -70.50
C ASP A 479 18.05 -7.02 -71.06
N TRP A 480 17.41 -6.41 -72.05
CA TRP A 480 16.29 -6.98 -72.79
C TRP A 480 16.77 -7.60 -74.11
N SER A 481 16.02 -8.56 -74.63
CA SER A 481 16.47 -9.41 -75.76
C SER A 481 16.52 -8.71 -77.11
N ASP A 482 15.88 -7.53 -77.29
CA ASP A 482 15.75 -6.79 -78.56
C ASP A 482 17.06 -6.65 -79.37
N LYS A 483 18.23 -6.77 -78.71
CA LYS A 483 19.55 -6.88 -79.36
C LYS A 483 19.63 -7.97 -80.43
N VAL A 484 18.83 -9.04 -80.38
CA VAL A 484 18.86 -10.14 -81.38
C VAL A 484 18.43 -9.66 -82.76
N PHE A 485 17.55 -8.66 -82.81
CA PHE A 485 17.08 -8.07 -84.07
C PHE A 485 17.98 -6.94 -84.59
N ALA A 486 19.04 -6.58 -83.87
CA ALA A 486 19.99 -5.57 -84.34
C ALA A 486 20.71 -6.07 -85.61
N PRO A 487 20.97 -5.21 -86.62
CA PRO A 487 21.70 -5.60 -87.83
C PRO A 487 23.12 -6.14 -87.54
N THR A 488 23.69 -5.79 -86.39
CA THR A 488 25.00 -6.24 -85.91
C THR A 488 24.96 -7.59 -85.18
N TYR A 489 23.77 -8.14 -84.92
CA TYR A 489 23.63 -9.42 -84.22
C TYR A 489 24.07 -10.58 -85.10
N GLN A 490 25.01 -11.36 -84.60
CA GLN A 490 25.55 -12.53 -85.31
C GLN A 490 24.75 -13.77 -84.91
N LEU A 491 23.72 -14.10 -85.70
CA LEU A 491 22.94 -15.32 -85.49
C LEU A 491 23.85 -16.54 -85.71
N ARG A 492 23.99 -17.36 -84.67
CA ARG A 492 24.83 -18.57 -84.74
C ARG A 492 24.27 -19.53 -85.81
N PRO A 493 25.08 -20.18 -86.65
CA PRO A 493 24.54 -21.20 -87.57
C PRO A 493 23.93 -22.40 -86.83
N LEU A 494 22.83 -22.97 -87.34
CA LEU A 494 22.17 -24.13 -86.71
C LEU A 494 23.09 -25.35 -86.55
N SER A 495 24.07 -25.53 -87.43
CA SER A 495 25.09 -26.58 -87.32
C SER A 495 25.99 -26.41 -86.08
N SER A 496 26.36 -25.17 -85.76
CA SER A 496 27.12 -24.84 -84.55
C SER A 496 26.26 -24.97 -83.29
N VAL A 497 24.96 -24.67 -83.39
CA VAL A 497 24.00 -24.90 -82.29
C VAL A 497 23.84 -26.40 -82.02
N ASP A 498 23.65 -27.22 -83.05
CA ASP A 498 23.55 -28.68 -82.95
C ASP A 498 24.79 -29.31 -82.29
N THR A 499 25.99 -28.86 -82.72
CA THR A 499 27.25 -29.30 -82.12
C THR A 499 27.31 -28.97 -80.63
N TYR A 500 26.88 -27.77 -80.25
CA TYR A 500 26.84 -27.33 -78.85
C TYR A 500 25.85 -28.16 -78.03
N ILE A 501 24.63 -28.41 -78.53
CA ILE A 501 23.62 -29.21 -77.84
C ILE A 501 24.13 -30.64 -77.63
N LYS A 502 24.76 -31.25 -78.63
CA LYS A 502 25.35 -32.59 -78.50
C LYS A 502 26.41 -32.66 -77.40
N GLN A 503 27.25 -31.62 -77.29
CA GLN A 503 28.32 -31.56 -76.30
C GLN A 503 27.83 -31.22 -74.88
N TYR A 504 26.92 -30.26 -74.74
CA TYR A 504 26.57 -29.65 -73.44
C TYR A 504 25.14 -29.95 -72.96
N GLN A 505 24.28 -30.52 -73.82
CA GLN A 505 22.90 -30.92 -73.50
C GLN A 505 21.98 -29.76 -73.06
N HIS A 506 22.31 -28.53 -73.46
CA HIS A 506 21.47 -27.34 -73.28
C HIS A 506 21.75 -26.31 -74.39
N LEU A 507 20.90 -25.29 -74.51
CA LEU A 507 21.07 -24.22 -75.49
C LEU A 507 22.22 -23.27 -75.09
N PRO A 508 22.93 -22.69 -76.07
CA PRO A 508 23.91 -21.64 -75.81
C PRO A 508 23.31 -20.45 -75.06
N GLY A 509 23.96 -20.03 -73.97
CA GLY A 509 23.51 -18.92 -73.12
C GLY A 509 22.47 -19.30 -72.07
N ILE A 510 21.91 -20.51 -72.12
CA ILE A 510 21.07 -21.08 -71.05
C ILE A 510 21.98 -21.91 -70.13
N PRO A 511 21.96 -21.71 -68.80
CA PRO A 511 22.79 -22.49 -67.88
C PRO A 511 22.37 -23.96 -67.84
N SER A 512 23.33 -24.83 -67.55
CA SER A 512 23.06 -26.28 -67.44
C SER A 512 22.21 -26.61 -66.22
N ALA A 513 21.49 -27.74 -66.24
CA ALA A 513 20.71 -28.21 -65.10
C ALA A 513 21.57 -28.38 -63.82
N LYS A 514 22.82 -28.84 -63.97
CA LYS A 514 23.78 -28.96 -62.85
C LYS A 514 24.15 -27.60 -62.26
N GLN A 515 24.31 -26.59 -63.10
CA GLN A 515 24.61 -25.24 -62.66
C GLN A 515 23.42 -24.63 -61.89
N VAL A 516 22.21 -24.74 -62.44
CA VAL A 516 21.00 -24.22 -61.79
C VAL A 516 20.73 -24.91 -60.46
N ALA A 517 20.93 -26.23 -60.35
CA ALA A 517 20.76 -26.97 -59.10
C ALA A 517 21.76 -26.56 -58.00
N LYS A 518 22.96 -26.11 -58.38
CA LYS A 518 24.03 -25.74 -57.44
C LYS A 518 23.96 -24.26 -57.05
N GLU A 519 23.72 -23.38 -58.02
CA GLU A 519 23.87 -21.93 -57.88
C GLU A 519 22.53 -21.19 -57.80
N GLY A 520 21.42 -21.87 -58.15
CA GLY A 520 20.15 -21.20 -58.42
C GLY A 520 20.20 -20.40 -59.72
N ILE A 521 19.07 -19.79 -60.09
CA ILE A 521 19.01 -18.87 -61.23
C ILE A 521 18.06 -17.71 -60.92
N ASP A 522 18.49 -16.51 -61.28
CA ASP A 522 17.63 -15.33 -61.20
C ASP A 522 16.50 -15.45 -62.25
N LEU A 523 15.25 -15.29 -61.80
CA LEU A 523 14.05 -15.42 -62.63
C LEU A 523 13.97 -14.36 -63.75
N VAL A 524 14.45 -13.14 -63.50
CA VAL A 524 14.54 -12.08 -64.52
C VAL A 524 15.54 -12.52 -65.58
N LYS A 525 16.73 -12.96 -65.16
CA LYS A 525 17.78 -13.43 -66.07
C LYS A 525 17.33 -14.61 -66.92
N MET A 526 16.66 -15.60 -66.33
CA MET A 526 16.15 -16.76 -67.05
C MET A 526 15.11 -16.34 -68.10
N ASN A 527 14.14 -15.49 -67.73
CA ASN A 527 13.12 -15.03 -68.66
C ASN A 527 13.70 -14.18 -69.81
N THR A 528 14.68 -13.32 -69.53
CA THR A 528 15.42 -12.60 -70.57
C THR A 528 16.13 -13.57 -71.51
N SER A 529 16.87 -14.56 -70.98
CA SER A 529 17.60 -15.51 -71.81
C SER A 529 16.66 -16.40 -72.64
N LEU A 530 15.50 -16.78 -72.10
CA LEU A 530 14.47 -17.49 -72.85
C LEU A 530 13.91 -16.64 -73.99
N LEU A 531 13.63 -15.35 -73.74
CA LEU A 531 13.16 -14.44 -74.79
C LEU A 531 14.19 -14.27 -75.89
N GLU A 532 15.48 -14.14 -75.55
CA GLU A 532 16.59 -14.13 -76.52
C GLU A 532 16.60 -15.39 -77.40
N LYS A 533 16.37 -16.59 -76.83
CA LYS A 533 16.27 -17.82 -77.63
C LYS A 533 15.03 -17.85 -78.54
N VAL A 534 13.90 -17.29 -78.10
CA VAL A 534 12.68 -17.18 -78.92
C VAL A 534 12.90 -16.24 -80.11
N GLU A 535 13.62 -15.14 -79.91
CA GLU A 535 13.97 -14.21 -80.99
C GLU A 535 14.95 -14.84 -81.99
N GLU A 536 15.96 -15.57 -81.51
CA GLU A 536 16.87 -16.33 -82.39
C GLU A 536 16.10 -17.39 -83.21
N LEU A 537 15.18 -18.12 -82.57
CA LEU A 537 14.31 -19.07 -83.24
C LEU A 537 13.47 -18.40 -84.33
N THR A 538 12.97 -17.18 -84.06
CA THR A 538 12.21 -16.39 -85.03
C THR A 538 13.07 -16.05 -86.25
N LEU A 539 14.33 -15.65 -86.05
CA LEU A 539 15.27 -15.40 -87.15
C LEU A 539 15.56 -16.68 -87.95
N TYR A 540 15.74 -17.83 -87.29
CA TYR A 540 15.88 -19.11 -88.00
C TYR A 540 14.63 -19.46 -88.82
N SER A 541 13.42 -19.24 -88.29
CA SER A 541 12.18 -19.48 -89.02
C SER A 541 12.04 -18.57 -90.24
N ILE A 542 12.40 -17.29 -90.13
CA ILE A 542 12.43 -16.36 -91.26
C ILE A 542 13.44 -16.83 -92.31
N GLN A 543 14.63 -17.27 -91.90
CA GLN A 543 15.62 -17.81 -92.82
C GLN A 543 15.10 -19.07 -93.52
N LEU A 544 14.50 -20.00 -92.78
CA LEU A 544 13.93 -21.23 -93.31
C LEU A 544 12.79 -20.94 -94.30
N GLU A 545 11.91 -19.98 -94.02
CA GLU A 545 10.84 -19.58 -94.94
C GLU A 545 11.41 -18.98 -96.24
N LYS A 546 12.45 -18.15 -96.15
CA LYS A 546 13.16 -17.61 -97.32
C LYS A 546 13.78 -18.71 -98.16
N GLU A 547 14.50 -19.65 -97.54
CA GLU A 547 15.11 -20.79 -98.23
C GLU A 547 14.05 -21.71 -98.85
N LEU A 548 12.94 -21.97 -98.16
CA LEU A 548 11.83 -22.78 -98.66
C LEU A 548 11.14 -22.10 -99.85
N THR A 549 10.97 -20.78 -99.81
CA THR A 549 10.41 -20.00 -100.92
C THR A 549 11.34 -20.00 -102.12
N SER A 550 12.64 -19.78 -101.90
CA SER A 550 13.68 -19.88 -102.94
C SER A 550 13.70 -21.27 -103.57
N THR A 551 13.63 -22.32 -102.74
CA THR A 551 13.61 -23.72 -103.21
C THR A 551 12.35 -24.03 -104.00
N LYS A 552 11.18 -23.53 -103.59
CA LYS A 552 9.93 -23.66 -104.36
C LYS A 552 10.02 -22.96 -105.70
N GLN A 553 10.57 -21.74 -105.74
CA GLN A 553 10.80 -21.02 -107.00
C GLN A 553 11.75 -21.78 -107.92
N GLN A 554 12.87 -22.29 -107.39
CA GLN A 554 13.81 -23.10 -108.16
C GLN A 554 13.15 -24.36 -108.72
N ARG A 555 12.40 -25.09 -107.89
CA ARG A 555 11.66 -26.28 -108.32
C ARG A 555 10.64 -25.95 -109.41
N GLN A 556 9.97 -24.81 -109.33
CA GLN A 556 9.02 -24.38 -110.35
C GLN A 556 9.72 -24.05 -111.67
N GLN A 557 10.89 -23.41 -111.63
CA GLN A 557 11.72 -23.20 -112.81
C GLN A 557 12.22 -24.52 -113.41
N ASP A 558 12.63 -25.47 -112.58
CA ASP A 558 13.09 -26.78 -113.04
C ASP A 558 11.96 -27.60 -113.65
N LEU A 559 10.74 -27.54 -113.10
CA LEU A 559 9.53 -28.14 -113.67
C LEU A 559 9.20 -27.54 -115.04
N GLN A 560 9.31 -26.22 -115.20
CA GLN A 560 9.12 -25.56 -116.50
C GLN A 560 10.15 -26.01 -117.53
N LYS A 561 11.43 -26.15 -117.13
CA LYS A 561 12.49 -26.68 -118.01
C LYS A 561 12.22 -28.13 -118.41
N LEU A 562 11.75 -28.96 -117.47
CA LEU A 562 11.42 -30.36 -117.73
C LEU A 562 10.27 -30.48 -118.74
N GLN A 563 9.19 -29.71 -118.57
CA GLN A 563 8.07 -29.67 -119.51
C GLN A 563 8.52 -29.22 -120.92
N ALA A 564 9.42 -28.24 -121.02
CA ALA A 564 9.98 -27.80 -122.29
C ALA A 564 10.84 -28.89 -122.97
N LEU A 565 11.55 -29.70 -122.18
CA LEU A 565 12.31 -30.85 -122.69
C LEU A 565 11.38 -31.98 -123.15
N GLU A 566 10.32 -32.28 -122.41
CA GLU A 566 9.31 -33.27 -122.79
C GLU A 566 8.60 -32.87 -124.09
N GLN A 567 8.25 -31.59 -124.26
CA GLN A 567 7.70 -31.08 -125.53
C GLN A 567 8.68 -31.25 -126.69
N LYS A 568 9.96 -30.92 -126.50
CA LYS A 568 10.99 -31.15 -127.52
C LYS A 568 11.18 -32.64 -127.84
N GLN A 569 11.09 -33.51 -126.84
CA GLN A 569 11.16 -34.95 -127.05
C GLN A 569 9.94 -35.44 -127.86
N ALA A 570 8.73 -34.98 -127.54
CA ALA A 570 7.53 -35.30 -128.30
C ALA A 570 7.59 -34.79 -129.75
N GLU A 571 8.16 -33.60 -129.99
CA GLU A 571 8.42 -33.10 -131.35
C GLU A 571 9.43 -33.97 -132.11
N LEU A 572 10.52 -34.39 -131.45
CA LEU A 572 11.51 -35.30 -132.01
C LEU A 572 10.93 -36.69 -132.31
N GLU A 573 10.12 -37.25 -131.42
CA GLU A 573 9.40 -38.51 -131.62
C GLU A 573 8.38 -38.41 -132.76
N GLY A 574 7.69 -37.26 -132.87
CA GLY A 574 6.81 -36.95 -134.00
C GLY A 574 7.56 -36.91 -135.34
N LEU A 575 8.71 -36.23 -135.39
CA LEU A 575 9.59 -36.19 -136.56
C LEU A 575 10.16 -37.57 -136.92
N LEU A 576 10.50 -38.39 -135.92
CA LEU A 576 10.98 -39.75 -136.12
C LEU A 576 9.89 -40.66 -136.68
N ASN A 577 8.65 -40.56 -136.19
CA ASN A 577 7.50 -41.28 -136.74
C ASN A 577 7.16 -40.85 -138.17
N GLN A 578 7.31 -39.56 -138.50
CA GLN A 578 7.18 -39.07 -139.89
C GLN A 578 8.27 -39.62 -140.83
N LEU A 579 9.48 -39.88 -140.31
CA LEU A 579 10.58 -40.51 -141.06
C LEU A 579 10.39 -42.02 -141.22
N LEU A 580 9.82 -42.71 -140.23
CA LEU A 580 9.59 -44.17 -140.24
C LEU A 580 8.40 -44.58 -141.13
N ASN A 581 7.35 -43.75 -141.24
CA ASN A 581 6.17 -44.01 -142.09
C ASN A 581 6.35 -43.64 -143.58
N ARG A 582 7.59 -43.41 -144.03
CA ARG A 582 7.95 -43.03 -145.42
C ARG A 582 8.51 -44.20 -146.27
N LYS A 583 8.28 -45.44 -145.86
CA LYS A 583 8.50 -46.65 -146.66
C LYS A 583 7.18 -47.37 -146.86
#